data_AF-A0A840PX92-F1
#
_entry.id   AF-A0A840PX92-F1
#
_cell.length_a   1.000
_cell.length_b   1.000
_cell.length_c   1.000
_cell.angle_alpha   90.00
_cell.angle_beta   90.00
_cell.angle_gamma   90.00
#
_symmetry.space_group_name_H-M   'P 1'
#
loop_
_entity.id
_entity.type
_entity.pdbx_description
1 polymer ?
#
loop_
_entity_poly.entity_id
_entity_poly.type
_entity_poly.pdbx_seq_one_letter_code
_entity_poly.pdbx_strand_id
1 'polypeptide(L)'
;MSTAMVFERPALDLSPGRLPAGCPVIVRGMGPGLPGLLAELTEGRGGRFVRDHDGETVYLPGGGEPLIYLGSGRGVPYHAAIEYSLWGDGVSGPRFAAPEALPRGPAHFRRQVWPLVAKDLAYAYYRELLTAHPSRARMTWAEFERAYSAQEWGSAAMRALVRRAVPRFPDRLDLDRLDRPLAGIRFGDHAGLRRWMVGYIGADVERRADPAHSADLAVGHMARAVRDALAGTRHADPWLDGFTAFMADGPPGAWLEELRALALAGVVVFLGAGVHVRQDATGGWRAAGPTVPGAVQARALLDARGIVEKQEEHR
;
A
#
# COMPACT_ATOMS: atom_id res chain seq x y z
N MET A 1 -17.12 4.94 -3.53
CA MET A 1 -17.80 4.93 -2.22
C MET A 1 -16.83 4.37 -1.22
N SER A 2 -16.23 5.23 -0.40
CA SER A 2 -15.37 4.81 0.70
C SER A 2 -16.30 4.37 1.82
N THR A 3 -16.40 3.07 2.07
CA THR A 3 -17.10 2.57 3.25
C THR A 3 -16.24 2.92 4.46
N ALA A 4 -16.48 4.10 5.04
CA ALA A 4 -16.00 4.41 6.37
C ALA A 4 -16.55 3.33 7.31
N MET A 5 -15.65 2.62 8.00
CA MET A 5 -16.04 1.70 9.07
C MET A 5 -16.58 2.55 10.21
N VAL A 6 -17.89 2.50 10.42
CA VAL A 6 -18.56 3.12 11.57
C VAL A 6 -18.18 2.32 12.83
N PHE A 7 -17.69 2.99 13.86
CA PHE A 7 -17.45 2.44 15.19
C PHE A 7 -18.39 3.11 16.20
N GLU A 8 -19.02 2.32 17.06
CA GLU A 8 -19.84 2.82 18.17
C GLU A 8 -19.13 2.80 19.53
N ARG A 9 -17.99 2.10 19.73
CA ARG A 9 -17.24 2.10 21.02
C ARG A 9 -15.74 1.77 20.88
N PRO A 10 -14.87 2.24 21.79
CA PRO A 10 -13.42 1.99 21.76
C PRO A 10 -13.10 0.50 21.98
N ALA A 11 -12.01 0.04 21.35
CA ALA A 11 -11.52 -1.33 21.48
C ALA A 11 -11.15 -1.66 22.94
N LEU A 12 -11.35 -2.92 23.36
CA LEU A 12 -10.91 -3.39 24.68
C LEU A 12 -9.37 -3.33 24.75
N ASP A 13 -8.85 -2.52 25.67
CA ASP A 13 -7.43 -2.19 25.84
C ASP A 13 -6.69 -3.27 26.65
N LEU A 14 -6.40 -4.41 26.02
CA LEU A 14 -5.36 -5.30 26.53
C LEU A 14 -4.02 -4.76 26.02
N SER A 15 -3.17 -4.29 26.94
CA SER A 15 -1.82 -3.89 26.58
C SER A 15 -1.11 -5.03 25.86
N PRO A 16 -0.37 -4.77 24.76
CA PRO A 16 0.15 -5.84 23.92
C PRO A 16 1.05 -6.82 24.71
N GLY A 17 1.78 -6.35 25.72
CA GLY A 17 2.55 -7.18 26.67
C GLY A 17 1.74 -8.19 27.54
N ARG A 18 0.42 -8.05 27.67
CA ARG A 18 -0.41 -8.96 28.51
C ARG A 18 -1.10 -10.09 27.74
N LEU A 19 -0.88 -10.17 26.44
CA LEU A 19 -1.46 -11.22 25.59
C LEU A 19 -0.81 -12.59 25.88
N PRO A 20 -1.59 -13.66 26.12
CA PRO A 20 -1.05 -15.00 26.25
C PRO A 20 -0.44 -15.53 24.95
N ALA A 21 0.51 -16.46 25.06
CA ALA A 21 1.06 -17.20 23.94
C ALA A 21 -0.06 -17.89 23.13
N GLY A 22 0.07 -17.86 21.80
CA GLY A 22 -0.89 -18.45 20.86
C GLY A 22 -2.28 -17.82 20.84
N CYS A 23 -2.54 -16.78 21.64
CA CYS A 23 -3.87 -16.19 21.70
C CYS A 23 -4.19 -15.47 20.37
N PRO A 24 -5.38 -15.69 19.78
CA PRO A 24 -5.81 -14.96 18.59
C PRO A 24 -6.00 -13.46 18.83
N VAL A 25 -5.32 -12.64 18.03
CA VAL A 25 -5.39 -11.17 18.07
C VAL A 25 -5.61 -10.63 16.67
N ILE A 26 -6.54 -9.70 16.50
CA ILE A 26 -6.68 -8.94 15.24
C ILE A 26 -5.85 -7.67 15.34
N VAL A 27 -5.02 -7.41 14.33
CA VAL A 27 -4.28 -6.16 14.16
C VAL A 27 -4.81 -5.43 12.94
N ARG A 28 -5.20 -4.16 13.12
CA ARG A 28 -5.67 -3.30 12.04
C ARG A 28 -4.61 -2.30 11.63
N GLY A 29 -4.39 -2.21 10.32
CA GLY A 29 -3.40 -1.32 9.73
C GLY A 29 -2.10 -2.08 9.42
N MET A 30 -1.60 -1.86 8.21
CA MET A 30 -0.30 -2.37 7.75
C MET A 30 0.55 -1.20 7.22
N GLY A 31 0.45 -0.05 7.90
CA GLY A 31 1.19 1.17 7.59
C GLY A 31 2.27 1.44 8.65
N PRO A 32 2.65 2.71 8.86
CA PRO A 32 3.84 3.09 9.63
C PRO A 32 3.89 2.63 11.10
N GLY A 33 2.75 2.40 11.75
CA GLY A 33 2.72 1.93 13.15
C GLY A 33 2.86 0.42 13.32
N LEU A 34 2.79 -0.36 12.24
CA LEU A 34 2.87 -1.81 12.31
C LEU A 34 4.25 -2.35 12.75
N PRO A 35 5.40 -1.81 12.28
CA PRO A 35 6.72 -2.30 12.67
C PRO A 35 6.93 -2.39 14.19
N GLY A 36 6.67 -1.29 14.91
CA GLY A 36 6.86 -1.25 16.36
C GLY A 36 5.93 -2.22 17.10
N LEU A 37 4.67 -2.32 16.67
CA LEU A 37 3.73 -3.27 17.26
C LEU A 37 4.14 -4.72 17.01
N LEU A 38 4.57 -5.06 15.79
CA LEU A 38 5.03 -6.41 15.50
C LEU A 38 6.28 -6.75 16.31
N ALA A 39 7.24 -5.84 16.46
CA ALA A 39 8.41 -6.07 17.30
C ALA A 39 8.05 -6.42 18.75
N GLU A 40 7.10 -5.69 19.37
CA GLU A 40 6.59 -6.00 20.72
C GLU A 40 5.91 -7.38 20.80
N LEU A 41 5.17 -7.74 19.76
CA LEU A 41 4.42 -9.01 19.68
C LEU A 41 5.26 -10.23 19.25
N THR A 42 6.52 -10.02 18.84
CA THR A 42 7.37 -11.06 18.25
C THR A 42 8.71 -11.15 19.00
N GLU A 43 9.70 -10.35 18.63
CA GLU A 43 11.02 -10.32 19.27
C GLU A 43 10.94 -9.95 20.76
N GLY A 44 10.05 -9.02 21.12
CA GLY A 44 9.74 -8.68 22.51
C GLY A 44 9.19 -9.86 23.34
N ARG A 45 8.90 -10.99 22.70
CA ARG A 45 8.38 -12.24 23.28
C ARG A 45 9.30 -13.44 23.05
N GLY A 46 10.56 -13.18 22.69
CA GLY A 46 11.63 -14.19 22.62
C GLY A 46 11.83 -14.83 21.24
N GLY A 47 11.05 -14.46 20.23
CA GLY A 47 11.33 -14.85 18.86
C GLY A 47 12.52 -14.09 18.26
N ARG A 48 13.06 -14.57 17.15
CA ARG A 48 14.24 -13.95 16.52
C ARG A 48 14.25 -14.14 15.02
N PHE A 49 14.75 -13.13 14.30
CA PHE A 49 15.08 -13.24 12.90
C PHE A 49 16.51 -13.78 12.73
N VAL A 50 16.68 -14.72 11.81
CA VAL A 50 17.99 -15.25 11.40
C VAL A 50 18.07 -15.25 9.88
N ARG A 51 19.29 -15.33 9.34
CA ARG A 51 19.51 -15.60 7.92
C ARG A 51 19.76 -17.08 7.74
N ASP A 52 19.10 -17.70 6.77
CA ASP A 52 19.41 -19.07 6.40
C ASP A 52 20.65 -19.15 5.47
N HIS A 53 20.93 -20.35 4.98
CA HIS A 53 22.06 -20.61 4.09
C HIS A 53 21.98 -19.91 2.73
N ASP A 54 20.78 -19.56 2.28
CA ASP A 54 20.53 -18.84 1.03
C ASP A 54 20.50 -17.32 1.25
N GLY A 55 20.63 -16.87 2.51
CA GLY A 55 20.55 -15.45 2.89
C GLY A 55 19.12 -14.94 3.07
N GLU A 56 18.12 -15.81 3.04
CA GLU A 56 16.72 -15.45 3.26
C GLU A 56 16.46 -15.16 4.75
N THR A 57 15.58 -14.20 5.02
CA THR A 57 15.13 -13.92 6.39
C THR A 57 14.20 -15.03 6.86
N VAL A 58 14.57 -15.71 7.95
CA VAL A 58 13.76 -16.74 8.61
C VAL A 58 13.44 -16.31 10.03
N TYR A 59 12.18 -16.47 10.42
CA TYR A 59 11.75 -16.19 11.79
C TYR A 59 11.70 -17.48 12.61
N LEU A 60 12.34 -17.47 13.78
CA LEU A 60 12.32 -18.56 14.75
C LEU A 60 11.45 -18.15 15.95
N PRO A 61 10.24 -18.73 16.10
CA PRO A 61 9.36 -18.40 17.23
C PRO A 61 9.99 -18.77 18.58
N GLY A 62 9.81 -17.89 19.56
CA GLY A 62 10.18 -18.12 20.96
C GLY A 62 9.10 -18.85 21.76
N GLY A 63 7.87 -18.93 21.23
CA GLY A 63 6.72 -19.58 21.86
C GLY A 63 5.89 -18.63 22.74
N GLY A 64 6.29 -17.37 22.87
CA GLY A 64 5.56 -16.32 23.60
C GLY A 64 4.63 -15.49 22.72
N GLU A 65 4.69 -15.65 21.40
CA GLU A 65 3.96 -14.86 20.41
C GLU A 65 2.46 -15.18 20.41
N PRO A 66 1.57 -14.18 20.22
CA PRO A 66 0.18 -14.44 19.89
C PRO A 66 0.03 -14.91 18.43
N LEU A 67 -1.17 -15.40 18.08
CA LEU A 67 -1.55 -15.61 16.68
C LEU A 67 -2.12 -14.32 16.11
N ILE A 68 -1.42 -13.70 15.17
CA ILE A 68 -1.70 -12.35 14.69
C ILE A 68 -2.49 -12.40 13.38
N TYR A 69 -3.76 -11.99 13.42
CA TYR A 69 -4.60 -11.80 12.25
C TYR A 69 -4.50 -10.36 11.76
N LEU A 70 -3.76 -10.16 10.67
CA LEU A 70 -3.40 -8.83 10.18
C LEU A 70 -4.32 -8.40 9.03
N GLY A 71 -4.99 -7.25 9.20
CA GLY A 71 -5.93 -6.69 8.21
C GLY A 71 -5.66 -5.22 7.89
N SER A 72 -5.86 -4.82 6.64
CA SER A 72 -5.79 -3.42 6.21
C SER A 72 -6.87 -3.11 5.17
N GLY A 73 -7.08 -1.81 4.88
CA GLY A 73 -8.06 -1.41 3.86
C GLY A 73 -7.73 -1.92 2.46
N ARG A 74 -6.44 -1.95 2.09
CA ARG A 74 -5.93 -2.51 0.82
C ARG A 74 -5.68 -4.02 0.88
N GLY A 75 -5.55 -4.56 2.09
CA GLY A 75 -5.29 -5.97 2.36
C GLY A 75 -3.83 -6.38 2.23
N VAL A 76 -2.95 -5.45 1.88
CA VAL A 76 -1.50 -5.62 1.70
C VAL A 76 -0.74 -4.61 2.57
N PRO A 77 0.53 -4.87 2.93
CA PRO A 77 1.40 -3.88 3.54
C PRO A 77 1.74 -2.76 2.55
N TYR A 78 2.25 -1.63 3.07
CA TYR A 78 2.79 -0.57 2.23
C TYR A 78 3.95 -1.10 1.40
N HIS A 79 4.16 -0.49 0.23
CA HIS A 79 5.29 -0.82 -0.62
C HIS A 79 6.62 -0.52 0.07
N ALA A 80 7.70 -1.21 -0.33
CA ALA A 80 9.04 -0.91 0.19
C ALA A 80 9.45 0.53 -0.16
N ALA A 81 10.25 1.14 0.71
CA ALA A 81 10.96 2.37 0.39
C ALA A 81 11.88 2.15 -0.83
N ILE A 82 11.98 3.17 -1.68
CA ILE A 82 12.89 3.20 -2.83
C ILE A 82 14.14 4.00 -2.42
N GLU A 83 15.32 3.42 -2.66
CA GLU A 83 16.61 4.03 -2.27
C GLU A 83 17.42 4.61 -3.46
N TYR A 84 17.00 4.34 -4.69
CA TYR A 84 17.64 4.90 -5.89
C TYR A 84 17.07 6.26 -6.29
N SER A 85 17.79 6.98 -7.14
CA SER A 85 17.38 8.29 -7.67
C SER A 85 16.65 8.17 -9.01
N LEU A 86 15.89 9.22 -9.35
CA LEU A 86 15.39 9.42 -10.72
C LEU A 86 16.57 9.69 -11.67
N TRP A 87 16.41 9.31 -12.94
CA TRP A 87 17.43 9.52 -13.95
C TRP A 87 17.57 11.00 -14.37
N GLY A 88 16.46 11.75 -14.38
CA GLY A 88 16.42 13.17 -14.77
C GLY A 88 16.28 14.14 -13.59
N ASP A 89 16.00 15.42 -13.91
CA ASP A 89 15.90 16.55 -12.97
C ASP A 89 14.75 16.47 -11.94
N GLY A 90 14.18 15.29 -11.72
CA GLY A 90 13.06 15.07 -10.83
C GLY A 90 11.69 15.36 -11.46
N VAL A 91 10.67 15.39 -10.59
CA VAL A 91 9.27 15.61 -10.97
C VAL A 91 8.90 17.07 -10.71
N SER A 92 8.47 17.78 -11.75
CA SER A 92 7.84 19.10 -11.61
C SER A 92 6.46 18.97 -10.96
N GLY A 93 5.92 20.07 -10.42
CA GLY A 93 4.55 20.10 -9.87
C GLY A 93 3.47 19.63 -10.85
N PRO A 94 2.23 19.41 -10.36
CA PRO A 94 1.13 18.89 -11.17
C PRO A 94 0.84 19.80 -12.38
N ARG A 95 0.73 19.20 -13.56
CA ARG A 95 0.42 19.89 -14.82
C ARG A 95 -1.06 19.84 -15.14
N PHE A 96 -1.69 18.68 -14.93
CA PHE A 96 -3.09 18.46 -15.28
C PHE A 96 -4.04 18.72 -14.10
N ALA A 97 -3.60 18.42 -12.89
CA ALA A 97 -4.23 18.77 -11.63
C ALA A 97 -3.70 20.10 -11.06
N ALA A 98 -3.16 20.98 -11.91
CA ALA A 98 -2.79 22.33 -11.53
C ALA A 98 -4.02 23.10 -11.02
N PRO A 99 -3.88 24.03 -10.05
CA PRO A 99 -5.00 24.74 -9.43
C PRO A 99 -5.99 25.36 -10.42
N GLU A 100 -5.50 25.84 -11.56
CA GLU A 100 -6.29 26.50 -12.61
C GLU A 100 -7.19 25.52 -13.39
N ALA A 101 -6.80 24.25 -13.45
CA ALA A 101 -7.55 23.19 -14.11
C ALA A 101 -8.62 22.55 -13.19
N LEU A 102 -8.55 22.81 -11.89
CA LEU A 102 -9.48 22.25 -10.92
C LEU A 102 -10.85 22.95 -10.96
N PRO A 103 -11.96 22.24 -10.68
CA PRO A 103 -13.28 22.85 -10.64
C PRO A 103 -13.37 24.00 -9.63
N ARG A 104 -14.01 25.11 -10.01
CA ARG A 104 -14.18 26.31 -9.15
C ARG A 104 -15.21 26.15 -8.04
N GLY A 105 -16.11 25.17 -8.13
CA GLY A 105 -17.14 24.87 -7.14
C GLY A 105 -16.95 23.52 -6.44
N PRO A 106 -17.96 23.04 -5.69
CA PRO A 106 -17.99 21.69 -5.14
C PRO A 106 -17.73 20.66 -6.24
N ALA A 107 -16.82 19.71 -5.98
CA ALA A 107 -16.44 18.70 -6.94
C ALA A 107 -16.41 17.31 -6.30
N HIS A 108 -16.87 16.31 -7.04
CA HIS A 108 -16.71 14.92 -6.62
C HIS A 108 -15.30 14.47 -6.98
N PHE A 109 -14.42 14.30 -5.98
CA PHE A 109 -13.00 13.98 -6.18
C PHE A 109 -12.79 12.89 -7.24
N ARG A 110 -13.42 11.71 -7.08
CA ARG A 110 -13.21 10.60 -8.03
C ARG A 110 -13.65 10.84 -9.47
N ARG A 111 -14.63 11.72 -9.69
CA ARG A 111 -15.19 11.95 -11.03
C ARG A 111 -14.53 13.13 -11.73
N GLN A 112 -14.11 14.14 -10.97
CA GLN A 112 -13.69 15.43 -11.52
C GLN A 112 -12.23 15.79 -11.20
N VAL A 113 -11.66 15.28 -10.10
CA VAL A 113 -10.28 15.60 -9.68
C VAL A 113 -9.34 14.44 -9.97
N TRP A 114 -9.70 13.22 -9.55
CA TRP A 114 -8.90 12.01 -9.77
C TRP A 114 -8.45 11.79 -11.22
N PRO A 115 -9.27 12.00 -12.27
CA PRO A 115 -8.77 11.85 -13.63
C PRO A 115 -7.59 12.77 -13.97
N LEU A 116 -7.55 13.99 -13.41
CA LEU A 116 -6.44 14.92 -13.58
C LEU A 116 -5.21 14.44 -12.81
N VAL A 117 -5.40 14.03 -11.55
CA VAL A 117 -4.33 13.48 -10.70
C VAL A 117 -3.70 12.23 -11.34
N ALA A 118 -4.53 11.28 -11.76
CA ALA A 118 -4.09 10.05 -12.41
C ALA A 118 -3.32 10.35 -13.71
N LYS A 119 -3.75 11.38 -14.45
CA LYS A 119 -3.05 11.83 -15.66
C LYS A 119 -1.65 12.39 -15.34
N ASP A 120 -1.49 13.14 -14.25
CA ASP A 120 -0.17 13.61 -13.77
C ASP A 120 0.72 12.46 -13.29
N LEU A 121 0.18 11.53 -12.49
CA LEU A 121 0.92 10.34 -12.03
C LEU A 121 1.47 9.54 -13.20
N ALA A 122 0.62 9.25 -14.19
CA ALA A 122 1.02 8.51 -15.39
C ALA A 122 1.96 9.32 -16.29
N TYR A 123 1.81 10.63 -16.35
CA TYR A 123 2.75 11.50 -17.07
C TYR A 123 4.15 11.40 -16.46
N ALA A 124 4.27 11.48 -15.14
CA ALA A 124 5.56 11.33 -14.44
C ALA A 124 6.17 9.94 -14.67
N TYR A 125 5.35 8.88 -14.56
CA TYR A 125 5.76 7.51 -14.83
C TYR A 125 6.32 7.34 -16.25
N TYR A 126 5.57 7.75 -17.26
CA TYR A 126 5.98 7.56 -18.65
C TYR A 126 7.12 8.49 -19.05
N ARG A 127 7.25 9.68 -18.44
CA ARG A 127 8.43 10.53 -18.62
C ARG A 127 9.68 9.76 -18.22
N GLU A 128 9.72 9.30 -16.97
CA GLU A 128 10.86 8.59 -16.43
C GLU A 128 11.16 7.30 -17.22
N LEU A 129 10.14 6.49 -17.50
CA LEU A 129 10.32 5.24 -18.27
C LEU A 129 10.92 5.50 -19.66
N LEU A 130 10.40 6.47 -20.42
CA LEU A 130 10.83 6.72 -21.79
C LEU A 130 12.18 7.44 -21.87
N THR A 131 12.57 8.19 -20.83
CA THR A 131 13.88 8.87 -20.77
C THR A 131 14.98 7.98 -20.21
N ALA A 132 14.72 7.25 -19.12
CA ALA A 132 15.71 6.38 -18.47
C ALA A 132 15.89 5.05 -19.22
N HIS A 133 14.83 4.55 -19.86
CA HIS A 133 14.82 3.25 -20.54
C HIS A 133 14.23 3.34 -21.96
N PRO A 134 14.84 4.09 -22.88
CA PRO A 134 14.33 4.26 -24.24
C PRO A 134 14.17 2.93 -25.00
N SER A 135 14.96 1.91 -24.67
CA SER A 135 14.84 0.55 -25.24
C SER A 135 13.54 -0.17 -24.86
N ARG A 136 12.82 0.29 -23.83
CA ARG A 136 11.50 -0.24 -23.43
C ARG A 136 10.34 0.45 -24.16
N ALA A 137 10.62 1.47 -24.98
CA ALA A 137 9.62 2.23 -25.70
C ALA A 137 9.78 2.13 -27.23
N ARG A 138 8.70 2.42 -27.96
CA ARG A 138 8.66 2.49 -29.43
C ARG A 138 8.61 3.91 -29.98
N MET A 139 8.63 4.92 -29.11
CA MET A 139 8.64 6.33 -29.47
C MET A 139 9.38 7.12 -28.40
N THR A 140 9.83 8.31 -28.77
CA THR A 140 10.52 9.21 -27.85
C THR A 140 9.56 9.81 -26.83
N TRP A 141 10.10 10.31 -25.71
CA TRP A 141 9.31 11.08 -24.75
C TRP A 141 8.62 12.29 -25.41
N ALA A 142 9.32 13.05 -26.26
CA ALA A 142 8.75 14.25 -26.90
C ALA A 142 7.55 13.94 -27.81
N GLU A 143 7.57 12.81 -28.52
CA GLU A 143 6.43 12.35 -29.32
C GLU A 143 5.27 11.89 -28.43
N PHE A 144 5.58 11.12 -27.38
CA PHE A 144 4.59 10.64 -26.42
C PHE A 144 3.91 11.78 -25.69
N GLU A 145 4.67 12.74 -25.15
CA GLU A 145 4.20 13.87 -24.36
C GLU A 145 3.15 14.68 -25.12
N ARG A 146 3.44 15.00 -26.39
CA ARG A 146 2.55 15.76 -27.27
C ARG A 146 1.23 15.03 -27.49
N ALA A 147 1.30 13.74 -27.81
CA ALA A 147 0.11 12.92 -28.06
C ALA A 147 -0.70 12.69 -26.77
N TYR A 148 -0.02 12.43 -25.65
CA TYR A 148 -0.61 12.14 -24.35
C TYR A 148 -1.33 13.35 -23.75
N SER A 149 -0.71 14.53 -23.85
CA SER A 149 -1.28 15.78 -23.31
C SER A 149 -2.65 16.10 -23.91
N ALA A 150 -2.85 15.77 -25.18
CA ALA A 150 -4.11 15.99 -25.91
C ALA A 150 -5.24 14.99 -25.56
N GLN A 151 -4.96 13.92 -24.82
CA GLN A 151 -5.98 12.90 -24.49
C GLN A 151 -6.62 13.13 -23.12
N GLU A 152 -7.88 12.77 -22.98
CA GLU A 152 -8.51 12.62 -21.67
C GLU A 152 -8.04 11.34 -20.97
N TRP A 153 -7.95 11.40 -19.64
CA TRP A 153 -7.61 10.24 -18.81
C TRP A 153 -8.62 9.11 -19.05
N GLY A 154 -8.10 7.90 -19.25
CA GLY A 154 -8.91 6.71 -19.48
C GLY A 154 -9.64 6.68 -20.83
N SER A 155 -9.35 7.58 -21.76
CA SER A 155 -9.92 7.50 -23.12
C SER A 155 -9.37 6.29 -23.90
N ALA A 156 -10.14 5.81 -24.88
CA ALA A 156 -9.70 4.73 -25.76
C ALA A 156 -8.42 5.12 -26.54
N ALA A 157 -8.34 6.38 -26.96
CA ALA A 157 -7.18 6.96 -27.63
C ALA A 157 -5.93 6.97 -26.73
N MET A 158 -6.05 7.38 -25.46
CA MET A 158 -4.93 7.33 -24.50
C MET A 158 -4.44 5.89 -24.29
N ARG A 159 -5.35 4.93 -24.09
CA ARG A 159 -4.97 3.51 -23.96
C ARG A 159 -4.27 2.97 -25.21
N ALA A 160 -4.75 3.34 -26.40
CA ALA A 160 -4.10 2.95 -27.65
C ALA A 160 -2.71 3.55 -27.80
N LEU A 161 -2.53 4.83 -27.43
CA LEU A 161 -1.24 5.51 -27.39
C LEU A 161 -0.26 4.77 -26.46
N VAL A 162 -0.66 4.48 -25.22
CA VAL A 162 0.17 3.76 -24.24
C VAL A 162 0.58 2.38 -24.78
N ARG A 163 -0.34 1.60 -25.35
CA ARG A 163 -0.01 0.28 -25.90
C ARG A 163 0.97 0.35 -27.07
N ARG A 164 0.85 1.39 -27.91
CA ARG A 164 1.76 1.62 -29.04
C ARG A 164 3.14 2.06 -28.55
N ALA A 165 3.21 2.94 -27.56
CA ALA A 165 4.45 3.45 -27.00
C ALA A 165 5.21 2.42 -26.17
N VAL A 166 4.50 1.67 -25.32
CA VAL A 166 5.09 0.71 -24.37
C VAL A 166 4.59 -0.70 -24.71
N PRO A 167 5.37 -1.51 -25.45
CA PRO A 167 4.92 -2.81 -25.96
C PRO A 167 4.81 -3.88 -24.87
N ARG A 168 5.71 -3.86 -23.87
CA ARG A 168 5.72 -4.84 -22.77
C ARG A 168 4.58 -4.51 -21.81
N PHE A 169 3.76 -5.51 -21.50
CA PHE A 169 2.64 -5.33 -20.57
C PHE A 169 3.08 -4.91 -19.16
N PRO A 170 4.16 -5.48 -18.56
CA PRO A 170 4.61 -5.09 -17.22
C PRO A 170 5.13 -3.65 -17.08
N ASP A 171 5.47 -2.99 -18.19
CA ASP A 171 5.93 -1.59 -18.21
C ASP A 171 4.76 -0.61 -18.39
N ARG A 172 3.52 -1.09 -18.48
CA ARG A 172 2.33 -0.23 -18.57
C ARG A 172 1.79 0.01 -17.17
N LEU A 173 1.80 1.26 -16.74
CA LEU A 173 1.21 1.67 -15.47
C LEU A 173 -0.28 1.29 -15.39
N ASP A 174 -0.64 0.63 -14.29
CA ASP A 174 -2.01 0.31 -13.89
C ASP A 174 -2.23 0.85 -12.47
N LEU A 175 -2.77 2.06 -12.38
CA LEU A 175 -3.00 2.74 -11.10
C LEU A 175 -4.04 2.05 -10.23
N ASP A 176 -5.02 1.36 -10.83
CA ASP A 176 -6.05 0.66 -10.08
C ASP A 176 -5.47 -0.60 -9.43
N ARG A 177 -4.67 -1.37 -10.18
CA ARG A 177 -3.95 -2.53 -9.65
C ARG A 177 -2.90 -2.11 -8.62
N LEU A 178 -2.25 -0.96 -8.82
CA LEU A 178 -1.32 -0.39 -7.86
C LEU A 178 -2.01 0.00 -6.55
N ASP A 179 -3.14 0.73 -6.59
CA ASP A 179 -3.89 1.09 -5.37
C ASP A 179 -4.52 -0.12 -4.67
N ARG A 180 -5.01 -1.10 -5.45
CA ARG A 180 -5.76 -2.25 -4.92
C ARG A 180 -5.28 -3.57 -5.54
N PRO A 181 -4.12 -4.10 -5.11
CA PRO A 181 -3.55 -5.34 -5.67
C PRO A 181 -4.45 -6.57 -5.52
N LEU A 182 -5.30 -6.59 -4.50
CA LEU A 182 -6.26 -7.66 -4.20
C LEU A 182 -7.66 -7.42 -4.78
N ALA A 183 -7.89 -6.35 -5.54
CA ALA A 183 -9.21 -6.06 -6.10
C ALA A 183 -9.69 -7.21 -7.00
N GLY A 184 -10.86 -7.76 -6.68
CA GLY A 184 -11.47 -8.85 -7.44
C GLY A 184 -10.84 -10.23 -7.22
N ILE A 185 -9.76 -10.34 -6.42
CA ILE A 185 -9.10 -11.61 -6.13
C ILE A 185 -9.81 -12.31 -4.96
N ARG A 186 -10.04 -13.61 -5.11
CA ARG A 186 -10.58 -14.48 -4.05
C ARG A 186 -9.74 -15.74 -3.93
N PHE A 187 -9.46 -16.14 -2.70
CA PHE A 187 -8.75 -17.38 -2.38
C PHE A 187 -9.70 -18.36 -1.70
N GLY A 188 -9.39 -19.66 -1.80
CA GLY A 188 -10.15 -20.70 -1.11
C GLY A 188 -9.95 -20.68 0.40
N ASP A 189 -8.78 -20.25 0.87
CA ASP A 189 -8.41 -20.22 2.29
C ASP A 189 -7.28 -19.20 2.57
N HIS A 190 -6.92 -19.07 3.84
CA HIS A 190 -5.83 -18.21 4.29
C HIS A 190 -4.46 -18.70 3.79
N ALA A 191 -4.29 -19.99 3.50
CA ALA A 191 -3.03 -20.52 2.97
C ALA A 191 -2.78 -20.08 1.52
N GLY A 192 -3.83 -20.00 0.71
CA GLY A 192 -3.80 -19.43 -0.65
C GLY A 192 -3.45 -17.96 -0.62
N LEU A 193 -4.08 -17.18 0.25
CA LEU A 193 -3.73 -15.77 0.44
C LEU A 193 -2.28 -15.61 0.93
N ARG A 194 -1.82 -16.44 1.87
CA ARG A 194 -0.43 -16.41 2.36
C ARG A 194 0.56 -16.62 1.21
N ARG A 195 0.36 -17.64 0.37
CA ARG A 195 1.24 -17.91 -0.79
C ARG A 195 1.30 -16.70 -1.72
N TRP A 196 0.16 -16.09 -2.01
CA TRP A 196 0.10 -14.88 -2.84
C TRP A 196 0.80 -13.70 -2.17
N MET A 197 0.57 -13.47 -0.87
CA MET A 197 1.13 -12.33 -0.13
C MET A 197 2.65 -12.42 -0.02
N VAL A 198 3.18 -13.61 0.26
CA VAL A 198 4.63 -13.88 0.31
C VAL A 198 5.28 -13.56 -1.04
N GLY A 199 4.67 -13.98 -2.15
CA GLY A 199 5.16 -13.65 -3.49
C GLY A 199 5.01 -12.17 -3.84
N TYR A 200 3.90 -11.54 -3.42
CA TYR A 200 3.66 -10.10 -3.62
C TYR A 200 4.71 -9.24 -2.89
N ILE A 201 5.00 -9.57 -1.63
CA ILE A 201 6.01 -8.87 -0.83
C ILE A 201 7.41 -9.03 -1.45
N GLY A 202 7.83 -10.26 -1.78
CA GLY A 202 9.15 -10.48 -2.39
C GLY A 202 9.32 -9.75 -3.72
N ALA A 203 8.31 -9.83 -4.60
CA ALA A 203 8.34 -9.12 -5.87
C ALA A 203 8.37 -7.58 -5.70
N ASP A 204 7.74 -7.04 -4.66
CA ASP A 204 7.81 -5.62 -4.35
C ASP A 204 9.19 -5.21 -3.86
N VAL A 205 9.77 -5.96 -2.91
CA VAL A 205 11.12 -5.69 -2.39
C VAL A 205 12.16 -5.72 -3.51
N GLU A 206 12.15 -6.74 -4.37
CA GLU A 206 13.04 -6.85 -5.53
C GLU A 206 12.87 -5.66 -6.48
N ARG A 207 11.62 -5.33 -6.83
CA ARG A 207 11.31 -4.25 -7.77
C ARG A 207 11.72 -2.87 -7.23
N ARG A 208 11.54 -2.64 -5.93
CA ARG A 208 11.85 -1.37 -5.25
C ARG A 208 13.34 -1.18 -4.99
N ALA A 209 14.13 -2.25 -5.08
CA ALA A 209 15.59 -2.23 -5.00
C ALA A 209 16.29 -2.10 -6.38
N ASP A 210 15.59 -2.33 -7.49
CA ASP A 210 16.16 -2.27 -8.85
C ASP A 210 15.94 -0.89 -9.51
N PRO A 211 17.00 -0.11 -9.79
CA PRO A 211 16.92 1.19 -10.47
C PRO A 211 16.27 1.13 -11.85
N ALA A 212 16.18 -0.06 -12.47
CA ALA A 212 15.47 -0.26 -13.72
C ALA A 212 13.94 -0.06 -13.58
N HIS A 213 13.44 0.20 -12.36
CA HIS A 213 12.07 0.56 -12.04
C HIS A 213 11.91 2.00 -11.52
N SER A 214 12.83 2.91 -11.88
CA SER A 214 12.80 4.33 -11.48
C SER A 214 11.48 5.06 -11.75
N ALA A 215 10.70 4.61 -12.73
CA ALA A 215 9.36 5.14 -13.01
C ALA A 215 8.37 5.01 -11.83
N ASP A 216 8.55 4.03 -10.95
CA ASP A 216 7.72 3.86 -9.75
C ASP A 216 8.00 4.99 -8.72
N LEU A 217 9.27 5.43 -8.62
CA LEU A 217 9.65 6.58 -7.80
C LEU A 217 9.04 7.87 -8.35
N ALA A 218 8.98 8.03 -9.68
CA ALA A 218 8.36 9.18 -10.31
C ALA A 218 6.87 9.31 -9.96
N VAL A 219 6.15 8.18 -9.86
CA VAL A 219 4.77 8.13 -9.36
C VAL A 219 4.69 8.58 -7.91
N GLY A 220 5.58 8.09 -7.05
CA GLY A 220 5.63 8.49 -5.63
C GLY A 220 5.89 9.99 -5.45
N HIS A 221 6.86 10.55 -6.18
CA HIS A 221 7.15 11.98 -6.16
C HIS A 221 5.98 12.82 -6.66
N MET A 222 5.34 12.43 -7.78
CA MET A 222 4.17 13.14 -8.28
C MET A 222 2.99 13.04 -7.32
N ALA A 223 2.79 11.89 -6.67
CA ALA A 223 1.72 11.71 -5.68
C ALA A 223 1.89 12.64 -4.47
N ARG A 224 3.13 12.83 -3.99
CA ARG A 224 3.44 13.84 -2.97
C ARG A 224 3.18 15.26 -3.49
N ALA A 225 3.70 15.61 -4.66
CA ALA A 225 3.54 16.94 -5.23
C ALA A 225 2.06 17.33 -5.44
N VAL A 226 1.25 16.41 -5.96
CA VAL A 226 -0.20 16.63 -6.11
C VAL A 226 -0.88 16.75 -4.75
N ARG A 227 -0.59 15.84 -3.81
CA ARG A 227 -1.16 15.88 -2.46
C ARG A 227 -0.88 17.23 -1.80
N ASP A 228 0.37 17.68 -1.86
CA ASP A 228 0.81 18.92 -1.23
C ASP A 228 0.18 20.15 -1.93
N ALA A 229 0.02 20.12 -3.26
CA ALA A 229 -0.68 21.18 -4.00
C ALA A 229 -2.18 21.24 -3.68
N LEU A 230 -2.80 20.12 -3.31
CA LEU A 230 -4.22 20.05 -2.93
C LEU A 230 -4.44 20.25 -1.43
N ALA A 231 -3.40 20.14 -0.60
CA ALA A 231 -3.48 20.28 0.84
C ALA A 231 -4.06 21.65 1.24
N GLY A 232 -4.97 21.65 2.22
CA GLY A 232 -5.66 22.87 2.66
C GLY A 232 -6.68 23.44 1.66
N THR A 233 -6.84 22.83 0.49
CA THR A 233 -7.88 23.21 -0.48
C THR A 233 -9.14 22.35 -0.31
N ARG A 234 -10.26 22.77 -0.90
CA ARG A 234 -11.51 21.98 -0.95
C ARG A 234 -11.39 20.65 -1.72
N HIS A 235 -10.29 20.46 -2.45
CA HIS A 235 -10.04 19.29 -3.29
C HIS A 235 -9.11 18.28 -2.61
N ALA A 236 -8.65 18.55 -1.38
CA ALA A 236 -8.00 17.56 -0.54
C ALA A 236 -8.94 16.35 -0.34
N ASP A 237 -8.40 15.14 -0.48
CA ASP A 237 -9.18 13.91 -0.35
C ASP A 237 -8.37 12.87 0.43
N PRO A 238 -8.91 12.31 1.54
CA PRO A 238 -8.20 11.32 2.36
C PRO A 238 -7.75 10.07 1.60
N TRP A 239 -8.40 9.73 0.48
CA TRP A 239 -7.95 8.62 -0.35
C TRP A 239 -6.60 8.95 -1.01
N LEU A 240 -6.37 10.20 -1.44
CA LEU A 240 -5.09 10.59 -2.03
C LEU A 240 -3.99 10.52 -0.98
N ASP A 241 -4.24 11.01 0.23
CA ASP A 241 -3.29 10.89 1.36
C ASP A 241 -2.92 9.43 1.60
N GLY A 242 -3.94 8.56 1.68
CA GLY A 242 -3.74 7.13 1.88
C GLY A 242 -3.07 6.44 0.69
N PHE A 243 -3.24 6.91 -0.55
CA PHE A 243 -2.56 6.38 -1.73
C PHE A 243 -1.10 6.81 -1.76
N THR A 244 -0.82 8.10 -1.53
CA THR A 244 0.53 8.64 -1.46
C THR A 244 1.33 7.96 -0.35
N ALA A 245 0.76 7.83 0.84
CA ALA A 245 1.41 7.14 1.96
C ALA A 245 1.72 5.67 1.62
N PHE A 246 0.75 4.96 1.05
CA PHE A 246 0.91 3.56 0.65
C PHE A 246 2.03 3.34 -0.39
N MET A 247 2.22 4.30 -1.29
CA MET A 247 3.16 4.21 -2.40
C MET A 247 4.56 4.73 -2.11
N ALA A 248 4.66 5.78 -1.28
CA ALA A 248 5.86 6.59 -1.14
C ALA A 248 6.41 6.62 0.30
N ASP A 249 5.60 6.33 1.32
CA ASP A 249 5.98 6.35 2.75
C ASP A 249 6.12 4.92 3.29
N GLY A 250 6.74 4.07 2.47
CA GLY A 250 7.01 2.67 2.75
C GLY A 250 8.08 2.43 3.81
N PRO A 251 8.04 1.28 4.51
CA PRO A 251 9.14 0.84 5.36
C PRO A 251 10.35 0.35 4.53
N PRO A 252 11.54 0.19 5.13
CA PRO A 252 12.68 -0.44 4.47
C PRO A 252 12.35 -1.84 3.95
N GLY A 253 12.95 -2.26 2.83
CA GLY A 253 12.71 -3.59 2.24
C GLY A 253 13.03 -4.74 3.20
N ALA A 254 14.06 -4.59 4.03
CA ALA A 254 14.41 -5.57 5.06
C ALA A 254 13.26 -5.87 6.04
N TRP A 255 12.47 -4.85 6.40
CA TRP A 255 11.31 -5.02 7.28
C TRP A 255 10.18 -5.81 6.60
N LEU A 256 10.00 -5.62 5.29
CA LEU A 256 9.02 -6.41 4.54
C LEU A 256 9.44 -7.88 4.44
N GLU A 257 10.74 -8.16 4.33
CA GLU A 257 11.26 -9.53 4.44
C GLU A 257 11.02 -10.16 5.82
N GLU A 258 11.13 -9.38 6.90
CA GLU A 258 10.74 -9.83 8.25
C GLU A 258 9.24 -10.16 8.33
N LEU A 259 8.36 -9.30 7.78
CA LEU A 259 6.93 -9.56 7.71
C LEU A 259 6.61 -10.83 6.90
N ARG A 260 7.33 -11.05 5.79
CA ARG A 260 7.26 -12.26 4.98
C ARG A 260 7.67 -13.50 5.79
N ALA A 261 8.76 -13.41 6.55
CA ALA A 261 9.25 -14.48 7.42
C ALA A 261 8.25 -14.83 8.55
N LEU A 262 7.63 -13.82 9.18
CA LEU A 262 6.58 -14.01 10.20
C LEU A 262 5.36 -14.75 9.64
N ALA A 263 4.97 -14.45 8.39
CA ALA A 263 3.87 -15.13 7.73
C ALA A 263 4.21 -16.58 7.39
N LEU A 264 5.45 -16.85 6.96
CA LEU A 264 5.94 -18.21 6.69
C LEU A 264 6.01 -19.05 7.97
N ALA A 265 6.42 -18.45 9.09
CA ALA A 265 6.44 -19.08 10.41
C ALA A 265 5.03 -19.30 11.02
N GLY A 266 3.98 -18.76 10.39
CA GLY A 266 2.60 -18.92 10.84
C GLY A 266 2.20 -18.04 12.03
N VAL A 267 3.06 -17.10 12.44
CA VAL A 267 2.77 -16.11 13.49
C VAL A 267 1.80 -15.04 12.97
N VAL A 268 1.99 -14.62 11.72
CA VAL A 268 1.12 -13.67 11.03
C VAL A 268 0.23 -14.37 10.00
N VAL A 269 -1.07 -14.09 10.07
CA VAL A 269 -2.10 -14.53 9.14
C VAL A 269 -2.77 -13.32 8.52
N PHE A 270 -2.61 -13.12 7.21
CA PHE A 270 -3.24 -12.03 6.47
C PHE A 270 -4.75 -12.28 6.29
N LEU A 271 -5.55 -11.24 6.50
CA LEU A 271 -7.01 -11.29 6.34
C LEU A 271 -7.51 -10.86 4.95
N GLY A 272 -6.62 -10.29 4.12
CA GLY A 272 -6.93 -9.82 2.77
C GLY A 272 -7.56 -8.43 2.74
N ALA A 273 -8.13 -8.05 1.59
CA ALA A 273 -8.70 -6.73 1.37
C ALA A 273 -10.15 -6.62 1.83
N GLY A 274 -10.57 -5.40 2.19
CA GLY A 274 -11.96 -5.10 2.54
C GLY A 274 -12.42 -5.73 3.86
N VAL A 275 -11.48 -5.98 4.78
CA VAL A 275 -11.77 -6.57 6.08
C VAL A 275 -12.60 -5.63 6.93
N HIS A 276 -13.70 -6.16 7.48
CA HIS A 276 -14.49 -5.50 8.50
C HIS A 276 -14.32 -6.25 9.82
N VAL A 277 -14.15 -5.49 10.89
CA VAL A 277 -13.98 -6.02 12.25
C VAL A 277 -15.16 -5.56 13.09
N ARG A 278 -15.78 -6.49 13.81
CA ARG A 278 -16.93 -6.24 14.70
C ARG A 278 -16.68 -6.90 16.03
N GLN A 279 -17.21 -6.32 17.10
CA GLN A 279 -17.27 -6.99 18.39
C GLN A 279 -18.40 -8.03 18.36
N ASP A 280 -18.16 -9.19 18.96
CA ASP A 280 -19.18 -10.22 19.14
C ASP A 280 -19.99 -9.98 20.43
N ALA A 281 -21.10 -10.72 20.58
CA ALA A 281 -21.98 -10.61 21.74
C ALA A 281 -21.33 -11.10 23.06
N THR A 282 -20.21 -11.83 22.99
CA THR A 282 -19.46 -12.36 24.13
C THR A 282 -18.30 -11.44 24.56
N GLY A 283 -18.13 -10.30 23.87
CA GLY A 283 -17.08 -9.31 24.13
C GLY A 283 -15.77 -9.53 23.35
N GLY A 284 -15.68 -10.59 22.54
CA GLY A 284 -14.57 -10.87 21.62
C GLY A 284 -14.70 -10.13 20.29
N TRP A 285 -13.76 -10.38 19.37
CA TRP A 285 -13.69 -9.70 18.06
C TRP A 285 -13.82 -10.70 16.93
N ARG A 286 -14.54 -10.30 15.87
CA ARG A 286 -14.70 -11.08 14.65
C ARG A 286 -14.30 -10.26 13.43
N ALA A 287 -13.43 -10.81 12.59
CA ALA A 287 -13.02 -10.20 11.33
C ALA A 287 -13.40 -11.08 10.14
N ALA A 288 -13.92 -10.46 9.08
CA ALA A 288 -14.23 -11.13 7.82
C ALA A 288 -14.03 -10.17 6.64
N GLY A 289 -13.85 -10.73 5.44
CA GLY A 289 -13.67 -9.96 4.22
C GLY A 289 -14.00 -10.80 2.99
N PRO A 290 -14.11 -10.17 1.81
CA PRO A 290 -14.43 -10.88 0.56
C PRO A 290 -13.28 -11.72 -0.01
N THR A 291 -12.04 -11.49 0.47
CA THR A 291 -10.82 -12.09 -0.11
C THR A 291 -10.66 -13.56 0.24
N VAL A 292 -11.07 -13.96 1.44
CA VAL A 292 -10.98 -15.33 1.97
C VAL A 292 -12.32 -15.67 2.63
N PRO A 293 -12.90 -16.86 2.38
CA PRO A 293 -14.16 -17.25 3.00
C PRO A 293 -14.05 -17.42 4.52
N GLY A 294 -15.17 -17.23 5.21
CA GLY A 294 -15.28 -17.41 6.65
C GLY A 294 -14.95 -16.15 7.45
N ALA A 295 -14.74 -16.35 8.74
CA ALA A 295 -14.35 -15.29 9.65
C ALA A 295 -13.44 -15.83 10.73
N VAL A 296 -12.56 -14.96 11.22
CA VAL A 296 -11.68 -15.26 12.34
C VAL A 296 -12.25 -14.66 13.61
N GLN A 297 -12.01 -15.31 14.73
CA GLN A 297 -12.34 -14.81 16.06
C GLN A 297 -11.07 -14.53 16.84
N ALA A 298 -11.07 -13.44 17.59
CA ALA A 298 -9.95 -13.00 18.40
C ALA A 298 -10.39 -12.47 19.75
N ARG A 299 -9.50 -12.56 20.74
CA ARG A 299 -9.75 -12.04 22.10
C ARG A 299 -9.43 -10.55 22.20
N ALA A 300 -8.58 -10.03 21.33
CA ALA A 300 -8.15 -8.65 21.33
C ALA A 300 -8.15 -8.06 19.92
N LEU A 301 -8.29 -6.74 19.89
CA LEU A 301 -8.14 -5.92 18.70
C LEU A 301 -7.11 -4.83 18.99
N LEU A 302 -6.04 -4.79 18.19
CA LEU A 302 -5.00 -3.76 18.26
C LEU A 302 -5.05 -2.89 17.01
N ASP A 303 -4.79 -1.60 17.16
CA ASP A 303 -4.80 -0.63 16.05
C ASP A 303 -3.41 -0.07 15.80
N ALA A 304 -2.79 -0.52 14.71
CA ALA A 304 -1.49 -0.06 14.25
C ALA A 304 -1.56 1.26 13.47
N ARG A 305 -2.75 1.86 13.30
CA ARG A 305 -2.90 3.18 12.65
C ARG A 305 -2.60 4.33 13.60
N GLY A 306 -2.75 4.12 14.92
CA GLY A 306 -2.75 5.17 15.95
C GLY A 306 -1.51 5.21 16.85
N ILE A 307 -0.44 4.45 16.58
CA ILE A 307 0.79 4.53 17.39
C ILE A 307 1.53 5.88 17.17
N VAL A 308 1.20 6.62 16.11
CA VAL A 308 1.75 7.97 15.84
C VAL A 308 0.91 9.10 16.48
N GLU A 309 -0.37 8.89 16.79
CA GLU A 309 -1.25 9.96 17.29
C GLU A 309 -1.13 10.22 18.82
N LYS A 310 -0.44 9.37 19.58
CA LYS A 310 -0.30 9.54 21.04
C LYS A 310 0.79 10.53 21.49
N GLN A 311 1.44 11.27 20.58
CA GLN A 311 2.51 12.22 20.93
C GLN A 311 2.10 13.71 20.91
N GLU A 312 0.86 14.07 20.56
CA GLU A 312 0.45 15.50 20.48
C GLU A 312 -0.51 15.99 21.57
N GLU A 313 -0.84 15.18 22.59
CA GLU A 313 -1.76 15.61 23.66
C GLU A 313 -1.08 16.14 24.94
N HIS A 314 0.21 16.47 24.89
CA HIS A 314 0.88 17.22 25.98
C HIS A 314 1.75 18.35 25.40
N ARG A 315 1.09 19.46 25.05
CA ARG A 315 1.69 20.80 25.18
C ARG A 315 0.62 21.88 25.32
#